data_AF-A0AAV4GNS2-F1
#
_entry.id   AF-A0AAV4GNS2-F1
#
_cell.length_a   1.000
_cell.length_b   1.000
_cell.length_c   1.000
_cell.angle_alpha   90.00
_cell.angle_beta   90.00
_cell.angle_gamma   90.00
#
_symmetry.space_group_name_H-M   'P 1'
#
loop_
_entity.id
_entity.type
_entity.pdbx_description
1 polymer ?
#
loop_
_entity_poly.entity_id
_entity_poly.type
_entity_poly.pdbx_seq_one_letter_code
_entity_poly.pdbx_strand_id
1 'polypeptide(L)'
;MPHTVPGRFTLTRAGGLVKLRTTIGLQVSWDGDSFVEVTVTTRLKFKVCGLCGSYNGVKADDLQGPNGKMYATGQEMGHAWRVGGTRACQSRPRLAASEPLCEHDAQARLRAHRVCSVFYGRAFSKCRTLVEVDVYVRTRSISGNVVVVVVVVVVVVVVVVVVVVVVEEEVVVVAKIILILVVEVVRVLVGAWLSDREVRVAVVVVVVVVVAVVVGSEGTLVGNDLSANPSKALRTH
;
A
#
# COMPACT_ATOMS: atom_id res chain seq x y z
N MET A 1 16.35 -2.05 -22.51
CA MET A 1 16.86 -0.66 -22.36
C MET A 1 18.10 -0.74 -21.47
N PRO A 2 19.25 -0.18 -21.87
CA PRO A 2 19.43 1.09 -22.59
C PRO A 2 19.20 1.03 -24.10
N HIS A 3 18.90 2.17 -24.71
CA HIS A 3 18.85 2.36 -26.17
C HIS A 3 19.42 3.74 -26.51
N THR A 4 20.31 3.81 -27.50
CA THR A 4 21.01 5.05 -27.84
C THR A 4 20.92 5.28 -29.33
N VAL A 5 20.50 6.49 -29.72
CA VAL A 5 20.60 6.98 -31.08
C VAL A 5 21.73 8.02 -31.09
N PRO A 6 22.92 7.68 -31.63
CA PRO A 6 24.08 8.56 -31.62
C PRO A 6 23.74 9.97 -32.14
N GLY A 7 24.25 10.99 -31.46
CA GLY A 7 24.03 12.40 -31.81
C GLY A 7 22.62 12.95 -31.54
N ARG A 8 21.64 12.11 -31.14
CA ARG A 8 20.26 12.55 -30.88
C ARG A 8 19.86 12.38 -29.43
N PHE A 9 19.73 11.13 -28.98
CA PHE A 9 19.26 10.85 -27.63
C PHE A 9 19.71 9.50 -27.09
N THR A 10 19.66 9.39 -25.77
CA THR A 10 19.90 8.16 -25.01
C THR A 10 18.69 7.89 -24.13
N LEU A 11 18.18 6.67 -24.17
CA LEU A 11 17.15 6.14 -23.29
C LEU A 11 17.79 5.16 -22.31
N THR A 12 17.58 5.42 -21.03
CA THR A 12 18.09 4.59 -19.93
C THR A 12 16.96 4.29 -18.94
N ARG A 13 17.09 3.20 -18.20
CA ARG A 13 16.22 2.90 -17.06
C ARG A 13 17.07 3.00 -15.79
N ALA A 14 16.63 3.79 -14.83
CA ALA A 14 17.31 3.98 -13.56
C ALA A 14 16.29 3.90 -12.43
N GLY A 15 16.32 2.81 -11.66
CA GLY A 15 15.25 2.47 -10.72
C GLY A 15 13.91 2.30 -11.44
N GLY A 16 12.85 2.90 -10.90
CA GLY A 16 11.51 2.91 -11.50
C GLY A 16 11.34 3.86 -12.70
N LEU A 17 12.33 4.71 -12.99
CA LEU A 17 12.21 5.77 -14.00
C LEU A 17 12.85 5.38 -15.33
N VAL A 18 12.16 5.71 -16.43
CA VAL A 18 12.71 5.79 -17.78
C VAL A 18 13.23 7.22 -17.99
N LYS A 19 14.51 7.34 -18.37
CA LYS A 19 15.18 8.63 -18.59
C LYS A 19 15.57 8.77 -20.05
N LEU A 20 15.02 9.78 -20.72
CA LEU A 20 15.43 10.27 -22.02
C LEU A 20 16.41 11.42 -21.83
N ARG A 21 17.60 11.33 -22.40
CA ARG A 21 18.58 12.43 -22.47
C ARG A 21 18.82 12.80 -23.92
N THR A 22 18.71 14.07 -24.25
CA THR A 22 18.98 14.58 -25.60
C THR A 22 20.30 15.34 -25.64
N THR A 23 20.90 15.44 -26.83
CA THR A 23 22.14 16.19 -27.05
C THR A 23 21.97 17.71 -26.91
N ILE A 24 20.74 18.22 -27.05
CA ILE A 24 20.41 19.65 -26.87
C ILE A 24 20.32 20.07 -25.39
N GLY A 25 20.52 19.15 -24.44
CA GLY A 25 20.49 19.45 -23.01
C GLY A 25 19.08 19.44 -22.41
N LEU A 26 18.18 18.64 -22.97
CA LEU A 26 16.87 18.30 -22.38
C LEU A 26 16.93 16.88 -21.81
N GLN A 27 16.45 16.69 -20.59
CA GLN A 27 16.23 15.39 -19.99
C GLN A 27 14.77 15.25 -19.58
N VAL A 28 14.18 14.09 -19.86
CA VAL A 28 12.84 13.71 -19.38
C VAL A 28 12.98 12.45 -18.53
N SER A 29 12.50 12.49 -17.29
CA SER A 29 12.33 11.33 -16.42
C SER A 29 10.84 11.00 -16.31
N TRP A 30 10.47 9.75 -16.54
CA TRP A 30 9.08 9.29 -16.47
C TRP A 30 8.99 7.96 -15.72
N ASP A 31 8.00 7.81 -14.85
CA ASP A 31 7.79 6.59 -14.05
C ASP A 31 6.99 5.49 -14.76
N GLY A 32 6.45 5.76 -15.95
CA GLY A 32 5.56 4.83 -16.65
C GLY A 32 4.08 5.09 -16.42
N ASP A 33 3.74 6.03 -15.54
CA ASP A 33 2.38 6.41 -15.17
C ASP A 33 2.24 7.93 -15.19
N SER A 34 2.13 8.57 -14.03
CA SER A 34 1.69 9.95 -13.88
C SER A 34 2.81 10.94 -13.54
N PHE A 35 4.01 10.49 -13.19
CA PHE A 35 5.13 11.37 -12.86
C PHE A 35 6.02 11.63 -14.07
N VAL A 36 6.09 12.89 -14.49
CA VAL A 36 7.03 13.37 -15.50
C VAL A 36 7.84 14.54 -14.94
N GLU A 37 9.16 14.43 -15.01
CA GLU A 37 10.09 15.50 -14.67
C GLU A 37 10.87 15.89 -15.93
N VAL A 38 10.89 17.19 -16.23
CA VAL A 38 11.68 17.74 -17.34
C VAL A 38 12.79 18.59 -16.76
N THR A 39 14.04 18.23 -17.05
CA THR A 39 15.21 19.03 -16.70
C THR A 39 15.78 19.66 -17.96
N VAL A 40 15.96 20.98 -17.94
CA VAL A 40 16.62 21.73 -19.01
C VAL A 40 17.93 22.31 -18.50
N THR A 41 18.96 22.27 -19.35
CA THR A 41 20.21 22.96 -19.06
C THR A 41 20.05 24.48 -19.24
N THR A 42 20.94 25.25 -18.62
CA THR A 42 21.00 26.72 -18.74
C THR A 42 21.14 27.23 -20.19
N ARG A 43 21.57 26.38 -21.13
CA ARG A 43 21.66 26.70 -22.57
C ARG A 43 20.30 26.99 -23.21
N LEU A 44 19.23 26.47 -22.60
CA LEU A 44 17.84 26.63 -23.02
C LEU A 44 17.11 27.73 -22.24
N LYS A 45 17.81 28.50 -21.39
CA LYS A 45 17.26 29.69 -20.74
C LYS A 45 16.73 30.66 -21.80
N PHE A 46 15.50 31.16 -21.61
CA PHE A 46 14.78 32.01 -22.57
C PHE A 46 14.45 31.37 -23.94
N LYS A 47 14.63 30.05 -24.11
CA LYS A 47 14.40 29.34 -25.39
C LYS A 47 13.29 28.30 -25.32
N VAL A 48 12.55 28.28 -24.22
CA VAL A 48 11.44 27.36 -23.98
C VAL A 48 10.18 28.16 -23.68
N CYS A 49 9.03 27.55 -23.95
CA CYS A 49 7.72 28.07 -23.61
C CYS A 49 6.76 26.88 -23.46
N GLY A 50 5.64 27.08 -22.76
CA GLY A 50 4.65 26.05 -22.53
C GLY A 50 4.13 26.06 -21.10
N LEU A 51 3.56 24.93 -20.68
CA LEU A 51 2.97 24.76 -19.35
C LEU A 51 3.97 24.91 -18.18
N CYS A 52 5.27 24.78 -18.47
CA CYS A 52 6.36 24.94 -17.49
C CYS A 52 6.98 26.35 -17.52
N GLY A 53 6.37 27.30 -18.22
CA GLY A 53 6.85 28.67 -18.32
C GLY A 53 7.98 28.87 -19.34
N SER A 54 8.65 30.02 -19.25
CA SER A 54 9.63 30.49 -20.24
C SER A 54 11.10 30.26 -19.83
N TYR A 55 11.32 29.79 -18.60
CA TYR A 55 12.65 29.61 -18.00
C TYR A 55 13.52 30.88 -18.06
N ASN A 56 12.93 32.05 -17.86
CA ASN A 56 13.65 33.34 -17.77
C ASN A 56 14.11 33.68 -16.33
N GLY A 57 13.51 33.02 -15.32
CA GLY A 57 13.74 33.28 -13.89
C GLY A 57 12.71 34.21 -13.26
N VAL A 58 11.65 34.59 -13.97
CA VAL A 58 10.58 35.48 -13.53
C VAL A 58 9.29 34.67 -13.37
N LYS A 59 9.06 34.14 -12.17
CA LYS A 59 7.87 33.31 -11.88
C LYS A 59 6.53 34.00 -12.19
N ALA A 60 6.49 35.32 -12.13
CA ALA A 60 5.28 36.11 -12.34
C ALA A 60 4.75 36.06 -13.78
N ASP A 61 5.59 35.71 -14.77
CA ASP A 61 5.21 35.66 -16.18
C ASP A 61 5.07 34.24 -16.74
N ASP A 62 5.23 33.21 -15.89
CA ASP A 62 5.14 31.82 -16.30
C ASP A 62 3.71 31.42 -16.75
N LEU A 63 2.68 32.22 -16.44
CA LEU A 63 1.29 32.01 -16.88
C LEU A 63 0.99 32.62 -18.26
N GLN A 64 1.96 32.55 -19.18
CA GLN A 64 1.85 33.07 -20.54
C GLN A 64 1.39 31.99 -21.53
N GLY A 65 0.43 32.34 -22.39
CA GLY A 65 -0.02 31.48 -23.50
C GLY A 65 0.87 31.57 -24.75
N PRO A 66 0.58 30.76 -25.78
CA PRO A 66 1.38 30.70 -27.01
C PRO A 66 1.39 32.00 -27.83
N ASN A 67 0.40 32.88 -27.62
CA ASN A 67 0.30 34.19 -28.26
C ASN A 67 0.89 35.34 -27.41
N GLY A 68 1.59 35.03 -26.32
CA GLY A 68 2.16 36.02 -25.40
C GLY A 68 1.14 36.60 -24.40
N LYS A 69 -0.12 36.19 -24.43
CA LYS A 69 -1.15 36.65 -23.49
C LYS A 69 -0.91 36.08 -22.08
N MET A 70 -1.03 36.92 -21.07
CA MET A 70 -1.03 36.49 -19.66
C MET A 70 -2.40 36.01 -19.20
N TYR A 71 -2.42 34.99 -18.36
CA TYR A 71 -3.63 34.39 -17.80
C TYR A 71 -3.64 34.49 -16.28
N ALA A 72 -4.84 34.57 -15.69
CA ALA A 72 -5.01 34.67 -14.25
C ALA A 72 -4.81 33.34 -13.54
N THR A 73 -5.06 32.22 -14.24
CA THR A 73 -5.00 30.87 -13.66
C THR A 73 -4.25 29.90 -14.56
N GLY A 74 -3.63 28.89 -13.94
CA GLY A 74 -2.95 27.82 -14.68
C GLY A 74 -3.89 27.00 -15.56
N GLN A 75 -5.17 26.90 -15.19
CA GLN A 75 -6.19 26.21 -15.97
C GLN A 75 -6.50 26.93 -17.29
N GLU A 76 -6.68 28.25 -17.24
CA GLU A 76 -6.92 29.06 -18.45
C GLU A 76 -5.70 29.03 -19.37
N MET A 77 -4.50 29.21 -18.80
CA MET A 77 -3.25 29.08 -19.54
C MET A 77 -3.13 27.68 -20.16
N GLY A 78 -3.41 26.64 -19.39
CA GLY A 78 -3.36 25.24 -19.87
C GLY A 78 -4.31 24.98 -21.03
N HIS A 79 -5.47 25.63 -21.04
CA HIS A 79 -6.40 25.57 -22.18
C HIS A 79 -5.83 26.25 -23.44
N ALA A 80 -5.07 27.33 -23.28
CA ALA A 80 -4.46 28.03 -24.42
C ALA A 80 -3.34 27.21 -25.09
N TRP A 81 -2.65 26.34 -24.35
CA TRP A 81 -1.55 25.50 -24.84
C TRP A 81 -2.00 24.17 -25.48
N ARG A 82 -3.30 23.99 -25.74
CA ARG A 82 -3.85 22.74 -26.25
C ARG A 82 -3.44 22.47 -27.70
N VAL A 83 -2.84 21.30 -27.94
CA VAL A 83 -2.48 20.83 -29.29
C VAL A 83 -3.68 20.10 -29.91
N GLY A 84 -3.92 20.29 -31.21
CA GLY A 84 -5.03 19.65 -31.95
C GLY A 84 -6.40 20.32 -31.79
N GLY A 85 -6.45 21.50 -31.16
CA GLY A 85 -7.65 22.33 -31.03
C GLY A 85 -8.78 21.67 -30.22
N THR A 86 -9.98 22.25 -30.27
CA THR A 86 -11.17 21.81 -29.54
C THR A 86 -11.68 20.43 -29.92
N ARG A 87 -11.23 19.89 -31.06
CA ARG A 87 -11.62 18.55 -31.53
C ARG A 87 -10.76 17.43 -30.92
N ALA A 88 -9.48 17.68 -30.64
CA ALA A 88 -8.57 16.69 -30.06
C ALA A 88 -8.72 16.53 -28.54
N CYS A 89 -9.19 17.56 -27.87
CA CYS A 89 -9.55 17.52 -26.46
C CYS A 89 -10.86 18.29 -26.28
N GLN A 90 -11.86 17.73 -25.63
CA GLN A 90 -12.97 18.55 -25.19
C GLN A 90 -12.59 19.09 -23.82
N SER A 91 -12.62 20.40 -23.63
CA SER A 91 -12.66 20.93 -22.27
C SER A 91 -13.95 20.39 -21.69
N ARG A 92 -13.85 19.43 -20.78
CA ARG A 92 -15.02 19.07 -19.98
C ARG A 92 -15.52 20.39 -19.35
N PRO A 93 -16.80 20.75 -19.51
CA PRO A 93 -17.38 21.80 -18.69
C PRO A 93 -17.11 21.43 -17.24
N ARG A 94 -17.09 22.40 -16.32
CA ARG A 94 -16.93 22.21 -14.87
C ARG A 94 -17.89 21.12 -14.34
N LEU A 95 -17.61 19.84 -14.55
CA LEU A 95 -17.65 18.88 -13.47
C LEU A 95 -16.61 19.46 -12.53
N ALA A 96 -17.09 20.17 -11.51
CA ALA A 96 -16.33 20.92 -10.53
C ALA A 96 -14.90 20.40 -10.51
N ALA A 97 -13.94 21.23 -10.93
CA ALA A 97 -12.51 20.87 -10.92
C ALA A 97 -12.28 20.08 -9.66
N SER A 98 -12.09 18.75 -9.80
CA SER A 98 -12.46 17.73 -8.80
C SER A 98 -12.56 18.37 -7.43
N GLU A 99 -13.78 18.64 -6.93
CA GLU A 99 -13.97 19.27 -5.62
C GLU A 99 -12.90 18.72 -4.69
N PRO A 100 -12.10 19.58 -4.02
CA PRO A 100 -10.92 19.10 -3.33
C PRO A 100 -11.35 17.93 -2.46
N LEU A 101 -10.77 16.74 -2.71
CA LEU A 101 -11.26 15.48 -2.13
C LEU A 101 -11.37 15.55 -0.60
N CYS A 102 -10.65 16.48 0.03
CA CYS A 102 -10.60 16.68 1.47
C CYS A 102 -11.49 17.83 1.99
N GLU A 103 -12.14 18.61 1.12
CA GLU A 103 -12.98 19.74 1.52
C GLU A 103 -14.34 19.26 2.05
N HIS A 104 -14.93 18.26 1.40
CA HIS A 104 -16.23 17.69 1.80
C HIS A 104 -16.15 16.27 2.39
N ASP A 105 -14.97 15.64 2.44
CA ASP A 105 -14.76 14.33 3.05
C ASP A 105 -13.76 14.43 4.22
N ALA A 106 -14.30 14.44 5.44
CA ALA A 106 -13.51 14.47 6.67
C ALA A 106 -12.60 13.24 6.83
N GLN A 107 -13.03 12.08 6.34
CA GLN A 107 -12.29 10.84 6.45
C GLN A 107 -11.13 10.83 5.45
N ALA A 108 -11.34 11.28 4.21
CA ALA A 108 -10.27 11.51 3.24
C ALA A 108 -9.23 12.51 3.77
N ARG A 109 -9.68 13.59 4.41
CA ARG A 109 -8.79 14.59 5.04
C ARG A 109 -7.94 13.98 6.17
N LEU A 110 -8.54 13.18 7.06
CA LEU A 110 -7.80 12.50 8.13
C LEU A 110 -6.77 11.50 7.57
N ARG A 111 -7.15 10.71 6.55
CA ARG A 111 -6.23 9.78 5.88
C ARG A 111 -5.07 10.52 5.21
N ALA A 112 -5.37 11.59 4.47
CA ALA A 112 -4.37 12.42 3.81
C ALA A 112 -3.40 13.05 4.83
N HIS A 113 -3.92 13.59 5.94
CA HIS A 113 -3.10 14.14 7.02
C HIS A 113 -2.17 13.08 7.62
N ARG A 114 -2.68 11.88 7.92
CA ARG A 114 -1.88 10.78 8.49
C ARG A 114 -0.71 10.41 7.57
N VAL A 115 -0.96 10.27 6.26
CA VAL A 115 0.07 9.88 5.29
C VAL A 115 1.06 11.03 5.01
N CYS A 116 0.55 12.25 4.82
CA CYS A 116 1.39 13.39 4.41
C CYS A 116 2.14 14.04 5.59
N SER A 117 1.72 13.80 6.84
CA SER A 117 2.42 14.31 8.03
C SER A 117 3.89 13.90 8.12
N VAL A 118 4.30 12.83 7.41
CA VAL A 118 5.69 12.38 7.35
C VAL A 118 6.64 13.48 6.86
N PHE A 119 6.20 14.34 5.94
CA PHE A 119 7.02 15.45 5.43
C PHE A 119 7.34 16.51 6.51
N TYR A 120 6.52 16.59 7.56
CA TYR A 120 6.75 17.42 8.73
C TYR A 120 7.49 16.70 9.86
N GLY A 121 7.70 15.39 9.74
CA GLY A 121 8.37 14.56 10.72
C GLY A 121 9.87 14.84 10.84
N ARG A 122 10.52 14.11 11.77
CA ARG A 122 11.96 14.22 12.03
C ARG A 122 12.82 13.81 10.83
N ALA A 123 12.37 12.86 10.03
CA ALA A 123 13.10 12.36 8.85
C ALA A 123 13.38 13.46 7.81
N PHE A 124 12.47 14.44 7.68
CA PHE A 124 12.57 15.54 6.71
C PHE A 124 12.96 16.88 7.35
N SER A 125 13.36 16.91 8.63
CA SER A 125 13.68 18.15 9.36
C SER A 125 14.73 19.01 8.66
N LYS A 126 15.78 18.40 8.11
CA LYS A 126 16.83 19.09 7.35
C LYS A 126 16.35 19.58 5.98
N CYS A 127 15.49 18.82 5.32
CA CYS A 127 14.99 19.18 3.99
C CYS A 127 13.99 20.34 4.05
N ARG A 128 13.26 20.48 5.16
CA ARG A 128 12.28 21.56 5.38
C ARG A 128 12.86 22.96 5.34
N THR A 129 14.16 23.11 5.58
CA THR A 129 14.84 24.42 5.47
C THR A 129 15.31 24.73 4.05
N LEU A 130 15.31 23.74 3.16
CA LEU A 130 15.82 23.86 1.79
C LEU A 130 14.70 23.85 0.74
N VAL A 131 13.57 23.21 1.05
CA VAL A 131 12.47 22.97 0.13
C VAL A 131 11.15 23.33 0.79
N GLU A 132 10.31 24.06 0.05
CA GLU A 132 8.94 24.38 0.46
C GLU A 132 8.06 23.12 0.42
N VAL A 133 7.83 22.52 1.58
CA VAL A 133 7.12 21.23 1.71
C VAL A 133 5.63 21.32 1.38
N ASP A 134 5.01 22.48 1.61
CA ASP A 134 3.57 22.67 1.40
C ASP A 134 3.13 22.34 -0.03
N VAL A 135 3.99 22.60 -1.02
CA VAL A 135 3.73 22.27 -2.43
C VAL A 135 3.55 20.76 -2.65
N TYR A 136 4.34 19.94 -1.95
CA TYR A 136 4.31 18.47 -2.07
C TYR A 136 3.12 17.87 -1.30
N VAL A 137 2.74 18.47 -0.18
CA VAL A 137 1.59 18.00 0.63
C VAL A 137 0.26 18.35 -0.07
N ARG A 138 0.15 19.57 -0.63
CA ARG A 138 -1.07 20.04 -1.31
C ARG A 138 -1.37 19.24 -2.58
N THR A 139 -0.36 18.87 -3.35
CA THR A 139 -0.51 18.09 -4.59
C THR A 139 -0.88 16.63 -4.33
N ARG A 140 -0.30 15.99 -3.30
CA ARG A 140 -0.60 14.59 -2.96
C ARG A 140 -2.02 14.39 -2.41
N SER A 141 -2.61 15.43 -1.82
CA SER A 141 -4.00 15.41 -1.32
C SER A 141 -5.05 15.29 -2.43
N ILE A 142 -4.69 15.52 -3.69
CA ILE A 142 -5.61 15.52 -4.85
C ILE A 142 -5.61 14.17 -5.59
N SER A 143 -4.55 13.36 -5.45
CA SER A 143 -4.37 12.07 -6.16
C SER A 143 -4.90 10.85 -5.38
N GLY A 144 -5.62 11.08 -4.28
CA GLY A 144 -5.98 10.09 -3.25
C GLY A 144 -6.96 8.97 -3.62
N ASN A 145 -7.05 8.54 -4.88
CA ASN A 145 -7.79 7.33 -5.25
C ASN A 145 -6.93 6.08 -5.05
N VAL A 146 -6.54 5.81 -3.80
CA VAL A 146 -6.09 4.47 -3.39
C VAL A 146 -6.86 4.11 -2.14
N VAL A 147 -7.93 3.33 -2.33
CA VAL A 147 -8.58 2.62 -1.23
C VAL A 147 -7.61 1.52 -0.81
N VAL A 148 -6.77 1.81 0.19
CA VAL A 148 -5.94 0.77 0.81
C VAL A 148 -6.88 -0.13 1.60
N VAL A 149 -7.32 -1.22 0.99
CA VAL A 149 -8.00 -2.31 1.68
C VAL A 149 -6.93 -2.98 2.56
N VAL A 150 -6.85 -2.59 3.82
CA VAL A 150 -5.94 -3.23 4.78
C VAL A 150 -6.53 -4.58 5.15
N VAL A 151 -6.10 -5.63 4.46
CA VAL A 151 -6.42 -7.01 4.82
C VAL A 151 -5.55 -7.39 6.02
N VAL A 152 -6.11 -7.27 7.22
CA VAL A 152 -5.42 -7.72 8.45
C VAL A 152 -5.65 -9.21 8.60
N VAL A 153 -4.67 -10.02 8.23
CA VAL A 153 -4.68 -11.47 8.48
C VAL A 153 -4.27 -11.70 9.94
N VAL A 154 -5.24 -11.92 10.82
CA VAL A 154 -4.99 -12.29 12.22
C VAL A 154 -4.98 -13.81 12.32
N VAL A 155 -3.80 -14.43 12.39
CA VAL A 155 -3.66 -15.86 12.65
C VAL A 155 -3.72 -16.10 14.16
N VAL A 156 -4.86 -16.57 14.67
CA VAL A 156 -5.01 -16.92 16.09
C VAL A 156 -4.70 -18.41 16.27
N VAL A 157 -3.51 -18.72 16.77
CA VAL A 157 -3.12 -20.11 17.10
C VAL A 157 -3.57 -20.41 18.53
N VAL A 158 -4.65 -21.18 18.69
CA VAL A 158 -5.13 -21.63 20.01
C VAL A 158 -4.60 -23.04 20.27
N VAL A 159 -3.55 -23.17 21.09
CA VAL A 159 -2.99 -24.48 21.49
C VAL A 159 -3.76 -24.97 22.71
N VAL A 160 -4.67 -25.92 22.52
CA VAL A 160 -5.40 -26.58 23.63
C VAL A 160 -4.70 -27.90 23.94
N VAL A 161 -3.87 -27.93 25.00
CA VAL A 161 -3.24 -29.16 25.48
C VAL A 161 -4.25 -29.93 26.33
N VAL A 162 -4.78 -30.99 25.76
CA VAL A 162 -5.74 -31.87 26.45
C VAL A 162 -4.99 -33.08 26.97
N VAL A 163 -4.78 -33.18 28.29
CA VAL A 163 -4.23 -34.39 28.92
C VAL A 163 -5.38 -35.34 29.22
N VAL A 164 -5.50 -36.42 28.44
CA VAL A 164 -6.48 -37.48 28.69
C VAL A 164 -5.83 -38.50 29.61
N VAL A 165 -6.38 -38.72 30.80
CA VAL A 165 -5.98 -39.81 31.72
C VAL A 165 -6.99 -40.94 31.55
N VAL A 166 -6.50 -42.14 31.20
CA VAL A 166 -7.34 -43.32 30.95
C VAL A 166 -7.38 -44.18 32.21
N VAL A 167 -8.54 -44.25 32.87
CA VAL A 167 -8.87 -45.26 33.87
C VAL A 167 -10.21 -45.85 33.45
N GLU A 168 -10.37 -47.18 33.56
CA GLU A 168 -11.42 -47.98 32.92
C GLU A 168 -12.80 -47.29 32.78
N GLU A 169 -13.32 -47.33 31.55
CA GLU A 169 -14.67 -46.96 31.09
C GLU A 169 -15.18 -45.49 31.14
N GLU A 170 -14.43 -44.49 31.64
CA GLU A 170 -14.90 -43.07 31.67
C GLU A 170 -14.36 -42.14 30.55
N VAL A 171 -13.94 -42.68 29.39
CA VAL A 171 -13.28 -41.86 28.33
C VAL A 171 -14.25 -40.94 27.56
N VAL A 172 -15.55 -41.26 27.52
CA VAL A 172 -16.52 -40.56 26.64
C VAL A 172 -16.98 -39.21 27.23
N VAL A 173 -17.02 -39.07 28.55
CA VAL A 173 -17.56 -37.87 29.22
C VAL A 173 -16.56 -36.72 29.15
N VAL A 174 -15.28 -37.00 29.38
CA VAL A 174 -14.20 -36.00 29.38
C VAL A 174 -14.02 -35.40 27.98
N ALA A 175 -14.00 -36.23 26.92
CA ALA A 175 -13.89 -35.77 25.54
C ALA A 175 -15.05 -34.84 25.12
N LYS A 176 -16.28 -35.12 25.58
CA LYS A 176 -17.45 -34.26 25.32
C LYS A 176 -17.33 -32.91 26.03
N ILE A 177 -16.87 -32.88 27.29
CA ILE A 177 -16.69 -31.64 28.06
C ILE A 177 -15.63 -30.73 27.40
N ILE A 178 -14.53 -31.32 26.94
CA ILE A 178 -13.46 -30.58 26.26
C ILE A 178 -13.96 -29.96 24.94
N LEU A 179 -14.71 -30.72 24.14
CA LEU A 179 -15.28 -30.20 22.90
C LEU A 179 -16.23 -29.01 23.16
N ILE A 180 -17.04 -29.08 24.22
CA ILE A 180 -17.95 -28.00 24.62
C ILE A 180 -17.16 -26.75 25.04
N LEU A 181 -16.10 -26.90 25.84
CA LEU A 181 -15.26 -25.78 26.27
C LEU A 181 -14.58 -25.09 25.08
N VAL A 182 -14.07 -25.84 24.10
CA VAL A 182 -13.45 -25.28 22.89
C VAL A 182 -14.47 -24.50 22.07
N VAL A 183 -15.67 -25.04 21.88
CA VAL A 183 -16.74 -24.38 21.12
C VAL A 183 -17.18 -23.07 21.79
N GLU A 184 -17.27 -23.05 23.12
CA GLU A 184 -17.71 -21.86 23.85
C GLU A 184 -16.65 -20.75 23.87
N VAL A 185 -15.36 -21.11 24.00
CA VAL A 185 -14.25 -20.14 23.85
C VAL A 185 -14.24 -19.53 22.45
N VAL A 186 -14.45 -20.34 21.40
CA VAL A 186 -14.55 -19.83 20.02
C VAL A 186 -15.74 -18.88 19.87
N ARG A 187 -16.91 -19.22 20.42
CA ARG A 187 -18.09 -18.33 20.41
C ARG A 187 -17.83 -17.00 21.09
N VAL A 188 -17.17 -16.99 22.26
CA VAL A 188 -16.87 -15.76 23.00
C VAL A 188 -15.88 -14.88 22.23
N LEU A 189 -14.84 -15.46 21.64
CA LEU A 189 -13.86 -14.72 20.84
C LEU A 189 -14.48 -14.14 19.56
N VAL A 190 -15.35 -14.90 18.88
CA VAL A 190 -16.09 -14.43 17.70
C VAL A 190 -17.11 -13.35 18.09
N GLY A 191 -17.80 -13.51 19.21
CA GLY A 191 -18.79 -12.54 19.71
C GLY A 191 -18.17 -11.21 20.14
N ALA A 192 -17.03 -11.25 20.85
CA ALA A 192 -16.29 -10.05 21.22
C ALA A 192 -15.74 -9.30 19.99
N TRP A 193 -15.38 -10.04 18.93
CA TRP A 193 -14.89 -9.48 17.68
C TRP A 193 -15.99 -8.87 16.79
N LEU A 194 -17.19 -9.46 16.76
CA LEU A 194 -18.35 -8.95 16.00
C LEU A 194 -18.97 -7.69 16.61
N SER A 195 -18.61 -7.33 17.85
CA SER A 195 -19.13 -6.13 18.52
C SER A 195 -18.41 -4.83 18.11
N ASP A 196 -17.32 -4.90 17.33
CA ASP A 196 -16.56 -3.73 16.92
C ASP A 196 -16.91 -3.33 15.47
N ARG A 197 -17.40 -2.09 15.27
CA ARG A 197 -17.99 -1.62 14.00
C ARG A 197 -16.95 -1.11 13.00
N GLU A 198 -15.90 -1.88 12.73
CA GLU A 198 -15.01 -1.65 11.60
C GLU A 198 -14.84 -2.91 10.74
N VAL A 199 -15.22 -2.81 9.46
CA VAL A 199 -15.13 -3.83 8.42
C VAL A 199 -13.78 -4.56 8.43
N ARG A 200 -13.76 -5.89 8.66
CA ARG A 200 -12.64 -6.78 8.33
C ARG A 200 -13.16 -8.17 7.95
N VAL A 201 -12.64 -8.75 6.86
CA VAL A 201 -12.81 -10.19 6.54
C VAL A 201 -11.67 -10.94 7.23
N ALA A 202 -11.99 -11.86 8.13
CA ALA A 202 -11.02 -12.70 8.84
C ALA A 202 -11.18 -14.16 8.44
N VAL A 203 -10.07 -14.84 8.13
CA VAL A 203 -10.01 -16.30 8.00
C VAL A 203 -9.46 -16.84 9.31
N VAL A 204 -10.32 -17.43 10.13
CA VAL A 204 -9.93 -18.04 11.41
C VAL A 204 -9.52 -19.49 11.15
N VAL A 205 -8.22 -19.79 11.28
CA VAL A 205 -7.70 -21.16 11.20
C VAL A 205 -7.44 -21.66 12.62
N VAL A 206 -8.30 -22.56 13.11
CA VAL A 206 -8.14 -23.17 14.44
C VAL A 206 -7.40 -24.50 14.28
N VAL A 207 -6.21 -24.62 14.87
CA VAL A 207 -5.43 -25.86 14.90
C VAL A 207 -5.52 -26.46 16.30
N VAL A 208 -6.27 -27.55 16.46
CA VAL A 208 -6.41 -28.26 17.74
C VAL A 208 -5.43 -29.43 17.77
N VAL A 209 -4.49 -29.44 18.73
CA VAL A 209 -3.54 -30.54 18.94
C VAL A 209 -3.94 -31.31 20.19
N VAL A 210 -4.46 -32.52 20.01
CA VAL A 210 -4.87 -33.40 21.12
C VAL A 210 -3.72 -34.36 21.44
N VAL A 211 -3.23 -34.35 22.69
CA VAL A 211 -2.17 -35.26 23.16
C VAL A 211 -2.76 -36.22 24.20
N ALA A 212 -3.15 -37.42 23.78
CA ALA A 212 -3.64 -38.44 24.71
C ALA A 212 -2.46 -39.14 25.41
N VAL A 213 -2.51 -39.28 26.74
CA VAL A 213 -1.51 -40.01 27.53
C VAL A 213 -2.20 -41.20 28.20
N VAL A 214 -2.01 -42.40 27.65
CA VAL A 214 -2.56 -43.62 28.26
C VAL A 214 -1.67 -44.01 29.45
N VAL A 215 -2.21 -43.93 30.66
CA VAL A 215 -1.54 -44.44 31.87
C VAL A 215 -2.18 -45.77 32.20
N GLY A 216 -1.48 -46.88 31.92
CA GLY A 216 -1.87 -48.20 32.43
C GLY A 216 -1.71 -48.25 33.95
N SER A 217 -2.49 -49.10 34.62
CA SER A 217 -2.61 -49.19 36.09
C SER A 217 -1.35 -49.63 36.86
N GLU A 218 -0.17 -49.56 36.26
CA GLU A 218 1.11 -49.68 36.98
C GLU A 218 2.05 -48.55 36.52
N GLY A 219 2.22 -47.55 37.39
CA GLY A 219 2.82 -46.26 37.07
C GLY A 219 4.26 -46.32 36.56
N THR A 220 4.43 -46.39 35.24
CA THR A 220 5.73 -46.18 34.58
C THR A 220 5.57 -45.30 33.34
N LEU A 221 6.29 -44.17 33.31
CA LEU A 221 6.34 -43.27 32.15
C LEU A 221 7.20 -43.89 31.05
N VAL A 222 6.60 -44.20 29.89
CA VAL A 222 7.35 -44.65 28.70
C VAL A 222 7.71 -43.43 27.86
N GLY A 223 9.01 -43.12 27.80
CA GLY A 223 9.57 -42.10 26.92
C GLY A 223 9.58 -42.55 25.45
N ASN A 224 9.48 -41.57 24.55
CA ASN A 224 9.54 -41.74 23.10
C ASN A 224 10.81 -42.48 22.66
N ASP A 225 10.66 -43.60 21.95
CA ASP A 225 11.67 -44.06 21.01
C ASP A 225 11.03 -44.54 19.69
N LEU A 226 11.38 -43.81 18.63
CA LEU A 226 11.12 -44.12 17.24
C LEU A 226 12.05 -45.28 16.83
N SER A 227 11.52 -46.50 16.75
CA SER A 227 11.96 -47.58 15.82
C SER A 227 11.59 -48.95 16.39
N ALA A 228 10.50 -49.56 15.89
CA ALA A 228 10.45 -51.01 15.67
C ALA A 228 9.16 -51.41 14.93
N ASN A 229 9.37 -52.11 13.83
CA ASN A 229 8.40 -52.61 12.86
C ASN A 229 7.55 -53.78 13.44
N PRO A 230 6.21 -53.82 13.29
CA PRO A 230 5.40 -54.87 13.89
C PRO A 230 5.25 -56.05 12.92
N SER A 231 6.15 -57.03 13.01
CA SER A 231 5.92 -58.37 12.48
C SER A 231 6.24 -59.38 13.56
N LYS A 232 5.24 -60.18 13.97
CA LYS A 232 5.23 -61.17 15.09
C LYS A 232 4.96 -60.51 16.46
N ALA A 233 4.10 -61.01 17.34
CA ALA A 233 3.33 -62.24 17.42
C ALA A 233 2.14 -61.97 18.37
N LEU A 234 0.88 -62.19 17.97
CA LEU A 234 0.06 -63.36 18.35
C LEU A 234 0.62 -64.25 19.49
N ARG A 235 0.03 -64.16 20.70
CA ARG A 235 -0.49 -65.30 21.48
C ARG A 235 -1.10 -64.85 22.82
N THR A 236 -2.39 -65.14 22.97
CA THR A 236 -3.10 -65.64 24.18
C THR A 236 -2.77 -65.04 25.55
N HIS A 237 -3.73 -64.37 26.17
CA HIS A 237 -4.71 -65.00 27.06
C HIS A 237 -5.96 -64.13 27.20
#